data_AF-A0A813H2R9-F1
#
_entry.id   AF-A0A813H2R9-F1
#
_cell.length_a   1.000
_cell.length_b   1.000
_cell.length_c   1.000
_cell.angle_alpha   90.00
_cell.angle_beta   90.00
_cell.angle_gamma   90.00
#
_symmetry.space_group_name_H-M   'P 1'
#
loop_
_entity.id
_entity.type
_entity.pdbx_description
1 polymer ?
#
loop_
_entity_poly.entity_id
_entity_poly.type
_entity_poly.pdbx_seq_one_letter_code
_entity_poly.pdbx_strand_id
1 'polypeptide(L)'
;LHHPAVPRYYGSVVRDRPDGRDFGLVSTLVQGQTLDELVRSGQWVADEKNLRVLAETLLEVCEHLASFAPPVVHRDIKPANVMLE
;
A
#
# COMPACT_ATOMS: atom_id res chain seq x y z
N LEU A 1 -5.13 -8.08 -9.62
CA LEU A 1 -4.07 -7.87 -8.61
C LEU A 1 -4.55 -8.49 -7.31
N HIS A 2 -3.92 -9.60 -6.90
CA HIS A 2 -4.27 -10.34 -5.70
C HIS A 2 -2.98 -10.79 -5.02
N HIS A 3 -2.61 -10.08 -3.96
CA HIS A 3 -1.42 -10.35 -3.16
C HIS A 3 -1.78 -10.10 -1.69
N PRO A 4 -1.39 -10.96 -0.74
CA PRO A 4 -1.77 -10.82 0.66
C PRO A 4 -1.31 -9.50 1.28
N ALA A 5 -0.13 -9.00 0.89
CA ALA A 5 0.40 -7.72 1.34
C ALA A 5 -0.02 -6.50 0.48
N VAL A 6 -1.02 -6.64 -0.40
CA VAL A 6 -1.58 -5.49 -1.16
C VAL A 6 -3.09 -5.40 -0.91
N PRO A 7 -3.61 -4.24 -0.47
CA PRO A 7 -5.04 -4.07 -0.28
C PRO A 7 -5.82 -4.40 -1.54
N ARG A 8 -6.88 -5.21 -1.40
CA ARG A 8 -7.67 -5.62 -2.56
C ARG A 8 -8.42 -4.42 -3.10
N TYR A 9 -8.20 -4.10 -4.37
CA TYR A 9 -8.99 -3.13 -5.11
C TYR A 9 -10.29 -3.79 -5.61
N TYR A 10 -11.42 -3.18 -5.31
CA TYR A 10 -12.75 -3.66 -5.71
C TYR A 10 -13.30 -2.91 -6.93
N GLY A 11 -12.88 -1.67 -7.16
CA GLY A 11 -13.35 -0.87 -8.27
C GLY A 11 -13.30 0.62 -7.99
N SER A 12 -13.87 1.41 -8.90
CA SER A 12 -13.98 2.85 -8.74
C SER A 12 -15.43 3.30 -8.85
N VAL A 13 -15.72 4.41 -8.21
CA VAL A 13 -17.02 5.09 -8.29
C VAL A 13 -16.80 6.48 -8.85
N VAL A 14 -17.71 6.88 -9.72
CA VAL A 14 -17.71 8.21 -10.33
C VAL A 14 -19.01 8.90 -9.97
N ARG A 15 -18.91 10.14 -9.48
CA ARG A 15 -20.08 10.98 -9.22
C ARG A 15 -19.92 12.29 -9.97
N ASP A 16 -20.79 12.52 -10.94
CA ASP A 16 -20.88 13.80 -11.63
C ASP A 16 -21.51 14.86 -10.71
N ARG A 17 -20.97 16.07 -10.74
CA ARG A 17 -21.44 17.26 -10.04
C ARG A 17 -21.60 18.42 -11.03
N PRO A 18 -22.39 19.46 -10.70
CA PRO A 18 -22.56 20.61 -11.59
C PRO A 18 -21.25 21.31 -11.99
N ASP A 19 -20.22 21.25 -11.15
CA ASP A 19 -18.92 21.91 -11.30
C ASP A 19 -17.75 20.95 -11.54
N GLY A 20 -18.01 19.64 -11.73
CA GLY A 20 -16.95 18.68 -11.98
C GLY A 20 -17.34 17.24 -11.69
N ARG A 21 -16.35 16.43 -11.33
CA ARG A 21 -16.52 15.00 -11.12
C ARG A 21 -15.69 14.54 -9.93
N ASP A 22 -16.32 13.80 -9.04
CA ASP A 22 -15.61 13.06 -7.98
C ASP A 22 -15.25 11.67 -8.49
N PHE A 23 -14.04 11.24 -8.15
CA PHE A 23 -13.54 9.91 -8.42
C PHE A 23 -13.12 9.26 -7.11
N GLY A 24 -13.75 8.14 -6.77
CA GLY A 24 -13.46 7.36 -5.57
C GLY A 24 -12.89 5.99 -5.94
N LEU A 25 -11.87 5.56 -5.20
CA LEU A 25 -11.36 4.19 -5.26
C LEU A 25 -11.98 3.39 -4.10
N VAL A 26 -12.45 2.18 -4.41
CA VAL A 26 -12.99 1.24 -3.42
C VAL A 26 -11.98 0.12 -3.23
N SER A 27 -11.45 -0.02 -2.02
CA SER A 27 -10.46 -1.04 -1.65
C SER A 27 -10.72 -1.62 -0.26
N THR A 28 -10.00 -2.67 0.10
CA THR A 28 -9.94 -3.16 1.48
C THR A 28 -9.56 -2.01 2.42
N LEU A 29 -10.32 -1.86 3.50
CA LEU A 29 -9.94 -0.99 4.61
C LEU A 29 -8.87 -1.72 5.43
N VAL A 30 -7.65 -1.21 5.38
CA VAL A 30 -6.54 -1.72 6.18
C VAL A 30 -6.62 -1.07 7.56
N GLN A 31 -6.61 -1.88 8.61
CA GLN A 31 -6.54 -1.39 9.99
C GLN A 31 -5.07 -1.18 10.38
N GLY A 32 -4.84 -0.43 11.46
CA GLY A 32 -3.48 -0.19 11.96
C GLY A 32 -2.93 1.18 11.55
N GLN A 33 -1.62 1.33 11.71
CA GLN A 33 -0.90 2.59 11.54
C GLN A 33 0.07 2.50 10.37
N THR A 34 0.36 3.65 9.76
CA THR A 34 1.43 3.71 8.76
C THR A 34 2.79 3.47 9.43
N LEU A 35 3.73 2.91 8.69
CA LEU A 35 5.11 2.75 9.15
C LEU A 35 5.73 4.12 9.52
N ASP A 36 5.35 5.20 8.82
CA ASP A 36 5.78 6.57 9.17
C ASP A 36 5.31 6.99 10.57
N GLU A 37 4.05 6.73 10.92
CA GLU A 37 3.51 7.04 12.26
C GLU A 37 4.18 6.19 13.35
N LEU A 38 4.40 4.91 13.08
CA LEU A 38 5.02 4.00 14.04
C LEU A 38 6.50 4.33 14.30
N VAL A 39 7.23 4.76 13.26
CA VAL A 39 8.61 5.23 13.41
C VAL A 39 8.65 6.52 14.22
N ARG A 40 7.76 7.49 13.94
CA ARG A 40 7.74 8.79 14.63
C ARG A 40 7.34 8.68 16.10
N SER A 41 6.44 7.76 16.42
CA SER A 41 6.00 7.49 17.79
C SER A 41 7.00 6.64 18.59
N GLY A 42 8.00 6.05 17.93
CA GLY A 42 8.94 5.11 18.54
C GLY A 42 8.35 3.72 18.82
N GLN A 43 7.15 3.43 18.31
CA GLN A 43 6.48 2.13 18.47
C GLN A 43 7.06 1.04 17.55
N TRP A 44 7.72 1.43 16.46
CA TRP A 44 8.43 0.50 15.58
C TRP A 44 9.94 0.72 15.63
N VAL A 45 10.67 -0.38 15.83
CA VAL A 45 12.14 -0.38 15.97
C VAL A 45 12.76 -1.03 14.73
N ALA A 46 13.69 -0.29 14.12
CA ALA A 46 14.45 -0.71 12.94
C ALA A 46 15.59 -1.68 13.29
N ASP A 47 15.28 -2.79 13.96
CA ASP A 47 16.26 -3.87 14.13
C ASP A 47 16.41 -4.70 12.84
N GLU A 48 17.49 -5.47 12.74
CA GLU A 48 17.82 -6.24 11.54
C GLU A 48 16.68 -7.19 11.13
N LYS A 49 16.02 -7.81 12.10
CA LYS A 49 14.95 -8.78 11.84
C LYS A 49 13.72 -8.08 11.25
N ASN A 50 13.26 -7.00 11.88
CA ASN A 50 12.10 -6.26 11.41
C ASN A 50 12.35 -5.61 10.04
N LEU A 51 13.56 -5.06 9.84
CA LEU A 51 13.97 -4.50 8.55
C LEU A 51 13.99 -5.56 7.45
N ARG A 52 14.53 -6.76 7.74
CA ARG A 52 14.58 -7.85 6.78
C ARG A 52 13.18 -8.30 6.37
N VAL A 53 12.28 -8.54 7.33
CA VAL A 53 10.90 -8.95 7.05
C VAL A 53 10.17 -7.89 6.23
N LEU A 54 10.32 -6.61 6.58
CA LEU A 54 9.73 -5.50 5.84
C LEU A 54 10.27 -5.45 4.40
N ALA A 55 11.59 -5.54 4.22
CA ALA A 55 12.22 -5.47 2.91
C ALA A 55 11.82 -6.66 2.01
N GLU A 56 11.85 -7.89 2.54
CA GLU A 56 11.45 -9.10 1.82
C GLU A 56 9.98 -9.01 1.38
N THR A 57 9.08 -8.61 2.29
CA THR A 57 7.64 -8.42 1.97
C THR A 57 7.42 -7.38 0.87
N LEU A 58 8.12 -6.24 0.93
CA LEU A 58 8.00 -5.19 -0.09
C LEU A 58 8.56 -5.64 -1.45
N LEU A 59 9.61 -6.46 -1.45
CA LEU A 59 10.18 -7.02 -2.68
C LEU A 59 9.21 -8.03 -3.32
N GLU A 60 8.60 -8.92 -2.54
CA GLU A 60 7.57 -9.85 -3.03
C GLU A 60 6.39 -9.10 -3.69
N VAL A 61 5.95 -8.00 -3.07
CA VAL A 61 4.94 -7.10 -3.66
C VAL A 61 5.45 -6.51 -4.98
N CYS A 62 6.67 -5.98 -5.03
CA CYS A 62 7.24 -5.41 -6.24
C CYS A 62 7.34 -6.44 -7.37
N GLU A 63 7.78 -7.66 -7.07
CA GLU A 63 7.84 -8.76 -8.03
C GLU A 63 6.45 -9.13 -8.56
N HIS A 64 5.45 -9.22 -7.67
CA HIS A 64 4.07 -9.46 -8.08
C HIS A 64 3.55 -8.37 -9.02
N LEU A 65 3.78 -7.09 -8.71
CA LEU A 65 3.37 -5.97 -9.57
C LEU A 65 4.11 -5.96 -10.91
N ALA A 66 5.41 -6.26 -10.92
CA ALA A 66 6.21 -6.31 -12.13
C ALA A 66 5.84 -7.49 -13.04
N SER A 67 5.22 -8.55 -12.50
CA SER A 67 4.82 -9.74 -13.26
C SER A 67 3.64 -9.51 -14.22
N PHE A 68 2.89 -8.41 -14.07
CA PHE A 68 1.78 -8.08 -14.97
C PHE A 68 2.29 -7.68 -16.38
N ALA A 69 1.42 -7.80 -17.37
CA ALA A 69 1.68 -7.34 -18.74
C ALA A 69 0.57 -6.35 -19.18
N PRO A 70 0.86 -5.03 -19.24
CA PRO A 70 2.15 -4.39 -18.98
C PRO A 70 2.55 -4.42 -17.48
N PRO A 71 3.85 -4.30 -17.16
CA PRO A 71 4.32 -4.25 -15.77
C PRO A 71 3.66 -3.11 -15.01
N VAL A 72 3.17 -3.41 -13.80
CA VAL A 72 2.66 -2.41 -12.89
C VAL A 72 3.81 -1.94 -12.00
N VAL A 73 3.98 -0.61 -11.89
CA VAL A 73 4.95 -0.01 -10.99
C VAL A 73 4.18 0.85 -9.98
N HIS A 74 4.40 0.63 -8.68
CA HIS A 74 3.71 1.40 -7.64
C HIS A 74 4.09 2.90 -7.70
N ARG A 75 5.36 3.21 -7.99
CA ARG A 75 5.93 4.57 -8.12
C ARG A 75 5.93 5.46 -6.87
N ASP A 76 5.40 5.00 -5.74
CA ASP A 76 5.30 5.78 -4.50
C ASP A 76 5.39 4.89 -3.25
N ILE A 77 6.35 3.96 -3.24
CA ILE A 77 6.62 3.14 -2.05
C ILE A 77 7.41 3.99 -1.07
N LYS A 78 6.80 4.29 0.07
CA LYS A 78 7.35 5.07 1.18
C LYS A 78 6.66 4.70 2.49
N PRO A 79 7.24 5.02 3.67
CA PRO A 79 6.66 4.62 4.96
C PRO A 79 5.20 5.06 5.18
N ALA A 80 4.78 6.20 4.63
CA ALA A 80 3.40 6.68 4.72
C ALA A 80 2.37 5.85 3.93
N ASN A 81 2.82 4.99 3.00
CA ASN A 81 1.96 4.13 2.18
C ASN A 81 2.09 2.64 2.57
N VAL A 82 2.81 2.33 3.65
CA VAL A 82 2.93 0.98 4.21
C VAL A 82 2.21 0.98 5.55
N MET A 83 1.19 0.13 5.71
CA MET A 83 0.44 -0.01 6.95
C MET A 83 0.79 -1.32 7.65
N LEU A 84 0.95 -1.27 8.97
CA LEU A 84 1.22 -2.42 9.83
C LEU A 84 0.11 -2.57 10.86
N GLU A 85 -0.28 -3.83 11.12
CA GLU A 85 -1.20 -4.25 12.18
C GLU A 85 -0.44 -4.76 13.41
#